data_AF-A0A958U346-F1
#
_entry.id   AF-A0A958U346-F1
#
_cell.length_a   1.000
_cell.length_b   1.000
_cell.length_c   1.000
_cell.angle_alpha   90.00
_cell.angle_beta   90.00
_cell.angle_gamma   90.00
#
_symmetry.space_group_name_H-M   'P 1'
#
loop_
_entity.id
_entity.type
_entity.pdbx_description
1 polymer ?
#
loop_
_entity_poly.entity_id
_entity_poly.type
_entity_poly.pdbx_seq_one_letter_code
_entity_poly.pdbx_strand_id
1 'polypeptide(L)'
;MKKNNLLSLLFILIAIMGSNNLLAQSSYSMTNDSAGIYLTYQNFETGKLTNGFKPYQRSYSLWPQGFFKNKDLELKTLDTSIIYKRSDVWGYTDHKGNLIRVFDNRHYKVLCDKGMIIYIIYSPTRTSYHFSRILNDPIYRLTKKNLATVYADNSDLLNRINSIKKKYWLIWDEKKEGYFINELFLE
;
A
#
# COMPACT_ATOMS: atom_id res chain seq x y z
N MET A 1 30.81 -61.82 -22.84
CA MET A 1 29.98 -62.06 -21.64
C MET A 1 29.65 -60.70 -21.02
N LYS A 2 28.36 -60.36 -20.95
CA LYS A 2 27.83 -59.06 -20.51
C LYS A 2 28.21 -58.73 -19.06
N LYS A 3 28.50 -57.44 -18.80
CA LYS A 3 28.22 -56.66 -17.57
C LYS A 3 28.75 -55.23 -17.80
N ASN A 4 28.09 -54.12 -17.49
CA ASN A 4 26.73 -53.76 -17.13
C ASN A 4 26.68 -52.23 -17.28
N ASN A 5 25.51 -51.72 -17.69
CA ASN A 5 25.12 -50.31 -17.82
C ASN A 5 25.76 -49.39 -16.76
N LEU A 6 26.77 -48.61 -17.17
CA LEU A 6 27.45 -47.59 -16.37
C LEU A 6 27.02 -46.17 -16.79
N LEU A 7 25.75 -46.00 -17.19
CA LEU A 7 25.26 -44.73 -17.76
C LEU A 7 23.85 -44.31 -17.31
N SER A 8 23.33 -44.87 -16.21
CA SER A 8 21.95 -44.60 -15.77
C SER A 8 21.77 -44.60 -14.26
N LEU A 9 22.68 -43.93 -13.52
CA LEU A 9 22.54 -43.71 -12.08
C LEU A 9 23.32 -42.46 -11.60
N LEU A 10 23.24 -41.37 -12.36
CA LEU A 10 23.72 -40.04 -11.96
C LEU A 10 22.60 -38.99 -12.09
N PHE A 11 21.41 -39.37 -11.65
CA PHE A 11 20.34 -38.44 -11.32
C PHE A 11 19.90 -38.80 -9.91
N ILE A 12 19.71 -37.78 -9.07
CA ILE A 12 19.34 -37.82 -7.64
C ILE A 12 20.56 -37.66 -6.71
N LEU A 13 20.49 -36.63 -5.86
CA LEU A 13 21.41 -36.23 -4.78
C LEU A 13 22.50 -35.18 -5.06
N ILE A 14 22.12 -33.99 -5.57
CA ILE A 14 22.57 -32.71 -4.97
C ILE A 14 21.40 -31.72 -5.07
N ALA A 15 20.36 -32.00 -4.30
CA ALA A 15 19.46 -30.98 -3.80
C ALA A 15 19.76 -30.83 -2.31
N ILE A 16 19.50 -29.63 -1.79
CA ILE A 16 19.47 -29.26 -0.38
C ILE A 16 20.81 -28.72 0.14
N MET A 17 20.94 -27.39 0.13
CA MET A 17 21.13 -26.52 1.32
C MET A 17 21.84 -25.21 0.96
N GLY A 18 21.16 -24.35 0.20
CA GLY A 18 21.33 -22.90 0.32
C GLY A 18 20.33 -22.41 1.36
N SER A 19 20.79 -22.22 2.59
CA SER A 19 20.03 -21.79 3.75
C SER A 19 19.45 -20.38 3.55
N ASN A 20 18.23 -20.31 3.02
CA ASN A 20 17.37 -19.16 3.24
C ASN A 20 16.89 -19.23 4.69
N ASN A 21 17.58 -18.55 5.60
CA ASN A 21 16.95 -18.08 6.85
C ASN A 21 15.96 -16.97 6.49
N LEU A 22 14.89 -17.33 5.77
CA LEU A 22 13.65 -16.58 5.81
C LEU A 22 13.05 -16.94 7.16
N LEU A 23 13.23 -16.05 8.13
CA LEU A 23 12.37 -15.99 9.31
C LEU A 23 10.96 -16.32 8.84
N ALA A 24 10.38 -17.38 9.40
CA ALA A 24 9.02 -17.80 9.11
C ALA A 24 8.08 -16.67 9.54
N GLN A 25 7.88 -15.70 8.66
CA GLN A 25 6.89 -14.64 8.82
C GLN A 25 5.56 -15.34 8.58
N SER A 26 4.81 -15.54 9.66
CA SER A 26 3.47 -16.13 9.61
C SER A 26 2.57 -15.19 8.80
N SER A 27 2.37 -15.54 7.53
CA SER A 27 1.36 -14.88 6.72
C SER A 27 0.00 -15.40 7.15
N TYR A 28 -0.83 -14.50 7.68
CA TYR A 28 -2.16 -14.83 8.17
C TYR A 28 -3.20 -14.10 7.32
N SER A 29 -4.28 -14.79 6.95
CA SER A 29 -5.45 -14.17 6.32
C SER A 29 -6.36 -13.67 7.43
N MET A 30 -6.30 -12.38 7.78
CA MET A 30 -7.26 -11.79 8.72
C MET A 30 -8.32 -10.99 7.97
N THR A 31 -9.50 -10.84 8.58
CA THR A 31 -10.58 -9.97 8.10
C THR A 31 -10.12 -8.52 7.97
N ASN A 32 -10.80 -7.78 7.09
CA ASN A 32 -10.51 -6.39 6.66
C ASN A 32 -10.29 -5.35 7.79
N ASP A 33 -10.63 -5.69 9.03
CA ASP A 33 -10.49 -4.83 10.21
C ASP A 33 -9.18 -5.07 10.97
N SER A 34 -8.10 -5.45 10.28
CA SER A 34 -6.82 -5.79 10.90
C SER A 34 -5.73 -4.78 10.53
N ALA A 35 -4.91 -4.42 11.52
CA ALA A 35 -3.67 -3.69 11.29
C ALA A 35 -2.57 -4.67 10.86
N GLY A 36 -1.64 -4.24 10.02
CA GLY A 36 -0.56 -5.12 9.55
C GLY A 36 0.02 -4.68 8.20
N ILE A 37 0.98 -5.46 7.72
CA ILE A 37 1.81 -5.09 6.57
C ILE A 37 1.43 -5.91 5.34
N TYR A 38 1.29 -5.24 4.21
CA TYR A 38 1.17 -5.83 2.89
C TYR A 38 2.50 -5.66 2.14
N LEU A 39 3.20 -6.77 1.89
CA LEU A 39 4.48 -6.73 1.20
C LEU A 39 4.29 -6.47 -0.31
N THR A 40 3.21 -6.99 -0.89
CA THR A 40 2.86 -6.80 -2.31
C THR A 40 1.42 -6.31 -2.49
N TYR A 41 1.10 -5.82 -3.69
CA TYR A 41 -0.29 -5.46 -4.03
C TYR A 41 -1.22 -6.67 -3.96
N GLN A 42 -0.76 -7.82 -4.45
CA GLN A 42 -1.52 -9.05 -4.40
C GLN A 42 -1.85 -9.45 -2.95
N ASN A 43 -0.93 -9.23 -2.01
CA ASN A 43 -1.21 -9.46 -0.59
C ASN A 43 -2.34 -8.57 -0.09
N PHE A 44 -2.40 -7.31 -0.52
CA PHE A 44 -3.51 -6.42 -0.22
C PHE A 44 -4.83 -6.94 -0.83
N GLU A 45 -4.84 -7.27 -2.12
CA GLU A 45 -6.06 -7.75 -2.80
C GLU A 45 -6.61 -9.04 -2.18
N THR A 46 -5.73 -9.94 -1.72
CA THR A 46 -6.15 -11.20 -1.08
C THR A 46 -6.32 -11.09 0.44
N GLY A 47 -6.16 -9.91 1.05
CA GLY A 47 -6.22 -9.74 2.51
C GLY A 47 -5.13 -10.49 3.30
N LYS A 48 -4.01 -10.83 2.65
CA LYS A 48 -2.90 -11.57 3.25
C LYS A 48 -1.98 -10.60 3.99
N LEU A 49 -2.01 -10.63 5.32
CA LEU A 49 -1.19 -9.77 6.16
C LEU A 49 0.08 -10.47 6.62
N THR A 50 1.16 -9.69 6.67
CA THR A 50 2.38 -10.01 7.41
C THR A 50 2.30 -9.35 8.77
N ASN A 51 2.45 -10.15 9.84
CA ASN A 51 2.38 -9.69 11.23
C ASN A 51 1.12 -8.87 11.55
N GLY A 52 -0.04 -9.40 11.16
CA GLY A 52 -1.33 -8.79 11.44
C GLY A 52 -1.67 -8.77 12.93
N PHE A 53 -2.36 -7.74 13.37
CA PHE A 53 -2.88 -7.59 14.74
C PHE A 53 -4.18 -6.77 14.74
N LYS A 54 -4.94 -6.80 15.84
CA LYS A 54 -6.18 -6.01 15.94
C LYS A 54 -5.86 -4.51 16.03
N PRO A 55 -6.56 -3.63 15.30
CA PRO A 55 -6.43 -2.19 15.48
C PRO A 55 -6.73 -1.80 16.92
N TYR A 56 -6.09 -0.74 17.40
CA TYR A 56 -6.18 -0.24 18.77
C TYR A 56 -5.75 -1.24 19.85
N GLN A 57 -5.12 -2.35 19.48
CA GLN A 57 -4.55 -3.29 20.43
C GLN A 57 -3.48 -2.60 21.27
N ARG A 58 -3.65 -2.67 22.60
CA ARG A 58 -2.78 -1.99 23.56
C ARG A 58 -1.34 -2.47 23.39
N SER A 59 -0.40 -1.52 23.44
CA SER A 59 1.05 -1.75 23.31
C SER A 59 1.50 -2.27 21.93
N TYR A 60 0.61 -2.29 20.94
CA TYR A 60 0.95 -2.59 19.56
C TYR A 60 0.96 -1.28 18.76
N SER A 61 1.98 -1.08 17.94
CA SER A 61 2.04 0.05 17.03
C SER A 61 2.66 -0.34 15.71
N LEU A 62 2.09 0.17 14.63
CA LEU A 62 2.66 0.10 13.29
C LEU A 62 2.70 1.53 12.75
N TRP A 63 3.90 2.10 12.69
CA TRP A 63 4.12 3.48 12.28
C TRP A 63 5.55 3.70 11.78
N PRO A 64 5.82 4.65 10.88
CA PRO A 64 7.18 5.02 10.54
C PRO A 64 7.95 5.47 11.79
N GLN A 65 9.23 5.13 11.87
CA GLN A 65 10.04 5.34 13.08
C GLN A 65 10.25 6.82 13.43
N GLY A 66 9.34 7.44 14.17
CA GLY A 66 9.37 8.88 14.50
C GLY A 66 8.65 9.76 13.47
N PHE A 67 8.63 11.07 13.68
CA PHE A 67 7.71 12.01 13.00
C PHE A 67 7.95 12.26 11.49
N PHE A 68 8.89 11.57 10.84
CA PHE A 68 9.31 11.90 9.48
C PHE A 68 8.76 10.92 8.42
N LYS A 69 8.24 11.49 7.34
CA LYS A 69 7.59 10.85 6.17
C LYS A 69 8.46 9.85 5.40
N ASN A 70 9.76 9.83 5.67
CA ASN A 70 10.78 9.13 4.89
C ASN A 70 11.55 8.15 5.77
N LYS A 71 10.87 7.44 6.65
CA LYS A 71 11.48 6.47 7.54
C LYS A 71 10.92 5.09 7.32
N ASP A 72 11.69 4.10 7.72
CA ASP A 72 11.29 2.71 7.69
C ASP A 72 10.15 2.47 8.69
N LEU A 73 9.40 1.42 8.43
CA LEU A 73 8.18 1.08 9.16
C LEU A 73 8.56 0.23 10.38
N GLU A 74 8.23 0.71 11.58
CA GLU A 74 8.45 -0.04 12.81
C GLU A 74 7.14 -0.71 13.23
N LEU A 75 7.18 -2.04 13.32
CA LEU A 75 6.18 -2.83 14.02
C LEU A 75 6.68 -3.06 15.45
N LYS A 76 5.99 -2.52 16.43
CA LYS A 76 6.25 -2.74 17.85
C LYS A 76 5.11 -3.52 18.48
N THR A 77 5.45 -4.59 19.19
CA THR A 77 4.54 -5.39 20.02
C THR A 77 5.03 -5.36 21.46
N LEU A 78 4.42 -6.16 22.34
CA LEU A 78 4.89 -6.32 23.72
C LEU A 78 6.29 -6.97 23.79
N ASP A 79 6.54 -7.93 22.90
CA ASP A 79 7.70 -8.82 23.00
C ASP A 79 8.81 -8.47 22.00
N THR A 80 8.49 -7.70 20.95
CA THR A 80 9.44 -7.43 19.86
C THR A 80 9.24 -6.06 19.22
N SER A 81 10.32 -5.57 18.60
CA SER A 81 10.28 -4.48 17.62
C SER A 81 10.97 -4.95 16.35
N ILE A 82 10.28 -4.86 15.23
CA ILE A 82 10.74 -5.27 13.91
C ILE A 82 10.68 -4.06 12.98
N ILE A 83 11.79 -3.79 12.29
CA ILE A 83 11.89 -2.70 11.32
C ILE A 83 11.79 -3.27 9.91
N TYR A 84 10.87 -2.72 9.13
CA TYR A 84 10.67 -3.03 7.71
C TYR A 84 11.17 -1.87 6.85
N LYS A 85 12.08 -2.18 5.93
CA LYS A 85 12.47 -1.21 4.91
C LYS A 85 11.24 -0.88 4.06
N ARG A 86 10.95 0.40 3.91
CA ARG A 86 9.82 0.87 3.09
C ARG A 86 9.92 0.50 1.61
N SER A 87 11.13 0.24 1.10
CA SER A 87 11.33 -0.28 -0.26
C SER A 87 10.72 -1.67 -0.46
N ASP A 88 10.54 -2.40 0.63
CA ASP A 88 10.14 -3.82 0.63
C ASP A 88 8.66 -3.97 1.01
N VAL A 89 7.94 -2.84 1.16
CA VAL A 89 6.55 -2.79 1.61
C VAL A 89 5.73 -2.10 0.54
N TRP A 90 4.62 -2.72 0.14
CA TRP A 90 3.62 -2.10 -0.73
C TRP A 90 2.74 -1.12 0.06
N GLY A 91 2.30 -1.51 1.24
CA GLY A 91 1.41 -0.72 2.08
C GLY A 91 1.17 -1.40 3.42
N TYR A 92 0.40 -0.74 4.27
CA TYR A 92 0.02 -1.28 5.57
C TYR A 92 -1.26 -0.63 6.08
N THR A 93 -1.98 -1.36 6.93
CA THR A 93 -3.03 -0.77 7.76
C THR A 93 -2.43 -0.42 9.10
N ASP A 94 -2.41 0.86 9.47
CA ASP A 94 -1.81 1.30 10.73
C ASP A 94 -2.59 0.80 11.96
N HIS A 95 -2.02 1.01 13.14
CA HIS A 95 -2.63 0.63 14.42
C HIS A 95 -3.99 1.31 14.70
N LYS A 96 -4.42 2.27 13.88
CA LYS A 96 -5.73 2.94 13.97
C LYS A 96 -6.67 2.51 12.83
N GLY A 97 -6.30 1.52 12.02
CA GLY A 97 -7.11 1.05 10.91
C GLY A 97 -7.02 1.90 9.64
N ASN A 98 -6.11 2.88 9.57
CA ASN A 98 -5.96 3.66 8.34
C ASN A 98 -5.13 2.86 7.33
N LEU A 99 -5.55 2.86 6.07
CA LEU A 99 -4.74 2.32 4.97
C LEU A 99 -3.66 3.33 4.57
N ILE A 100 -2.41 2.88 4.55
CA ILE A 100 -1.25 3.61 4.06
C ILE A 100 -0.67 2.87 2.87
N ARG A 101 -0.49 3.59 1.77
CA ARG A 101 0.26 3.14 0.60
C ARG A 101 1.70 3.62 0.71
N VAL A 102 2.65 2.72 0.48
CA VAL A 102 4.07 3.05 0.39
C VAL A 102 4.46 3.11 -1.09
N PHE A 103 4.98 4.26 -1.53
CA PHE A 103 5.36 4.49 -2.91
C PHE A 103 6.52 5.50 -2.96
N ASP A 104 7.51 5.30 -3.84
CA ASP A 104 8.67 6.18 -3.96
C ASP A 104 9.29 6.54 -2.58
N ASN A 105 9.44 5.53 -1.72
CA ASN A 105 9.96 5.67 -0.35
C ASN A 105 9.22 6.66 0.56
N ARG A 106 7.92 6.88 0.32
CA ARG A 106 7.06 7.75 1.15
C ARG A 106 5.79 7.02 1.56
N HIS A 107 5.22 7.48 2.67
CA HIS A 107 3.97 6.97 3.26
C HIS A 107 2.81 7.89 2.88
N TYR A 108 1.83 7.34 2.16
CA TYR A 108 0.64 8.02 1.67
C TYR A 108 -0.58 7.46 2.37
N LYS A 109 -1.19 8.22 3.28
CA LYS A 109 -2.47 7.80 3.87
C LYS A 109 -3.55 7.89 2.80
N VAL A 110 -4.30 6.82 2.60
CA VAL A 110 -5.47 6.79 1.71
C VAL A 110 -6.61 7.53 2.41
N LEU A 111 -7.20 8.50 1.72
CA LEU A 111 -8.35 9.27 2.20
C LEU A 111 -9.66 8.84 1.56
N CYS A 112 -9.62 8.42 0.31
CA CYS A 112 -10.79 7.93 -0.43
C CYS A 112 -10.29 7.00 -1.53
N ASP A 113 -10.98 5.89 -1.72
CA ASP A 113 -10.68 4.85 -2.70
C ASP A 113 -11.87 4.60 -3.67
N LYS A 114 -12.89 5.46 -3.64
CA LYS A 114 -14.04 5.41 -4.56
C LYS A 114 -13.73 6.21 -5.83
N GLY A 115 -13.62 5.54 -6.98
CA GLY A 115 -13.19 6.16 -8.23
C GLY A 115 -11.68 6.41 -8.22
N MET A 116 -11.27 7.68 -8.39
CA MET A 116 -9.84 8.04 -8.26
C MET A 116 -9.35 7.87 -6.81
N ILE A 117 -8.20 7.24 -6.59
CA ILE A 117 -7.67 7.13 -5.23
C ILE A 117 -7.11 8.49 -4.79
N ILE A 118 -7.52 8.98 -3.63
CA ILE A 118 -6.99 10.21 -3.02
C ILE A 118 -6.12 9.86 -1.82
N TYR A 119 -4.95 10.51 -1.78
CA TYR A 119 -3.99 10.36 -0.70
C TYR A 119 -3.67 11.70 -0.04
N ILE A 120 -3.20 11.61 1.20
CA ILE A 120 -2.63 12.73 1.95
C ILE A 120 -1.25 12.36 2.49
N ILE A 121 -0.36 13.36 2.50
CA ILE A 121 0.87 13.29 3.29
C ILE A 121 0.90 14.49 4.25
N TYR A 122 0.78 14.23 5.54
CA TYR A 122 0.82 15.26 6.58
C TYR A 122 2.24 15.75 6.84
N SER A 123 2.56 17.00 6.48
CA SER A 123 3.76 17.70 6.97
C SER A 123 3.36 18.66 8.09
N PRO A 124 4.18 18.86 9.13
CA PRO A 124 3.95 19.90 10.13
C PRO A 124 3.68 21.28 9.52
N THR A 125 4.28 21.55 8.36
CA THR A 125 4.21 22.85 7.67
C THR A 125 3.20 22.91 6.54
N ARG A 126 2.77 21.77 5.99
CA ARG A 126 1.91 21.73 4.80
C ARG A 126 1.27 20.38 4.56
N THR A 127 -0.06 20.38 4.45
CA THR A 127 -0.80 19.24 3.90
C THR A 127 -0.66 19.20 2.38
N SER A 128 -0.28 18.05 1.83
CA SER A 128 -0.24 17.81 0.39
C SER A 128 -1.15 16.65 0.00
N TYR A 129 -2.01 16.90 -0.98
CA TYR A 129 -2.93 15.91 -1.54
C TYR A 129 -2.39 15.34 -2.86
N HIS A 130 -2.55 14.05 -3.02
CA HIS A 130 -2.05 13.25 -4.13
C HIS A 130 -3.14 12.29 -4.63
N PHE A 131 -2.94 11.69 -5.81
CA PHE A 131 -3.91 10.77 -6.40
C PHE A 131 -3.25 9.71 -7.30
N SER A 132 -3.99 8.66 -7.60
CA SER A 132 -3.72 7.67 -8.66
C SER A 132 -5.05 7.19 -9.26
N ARG A 133 -5.05 6.50 -10.39
CA ARG A 133 -6.31 5.95 -10.96
C ARG A 133 -6.83 4.79 -10.12
N ILE A 134 -5.92 3.88 -9.76
CA ILE A 134 -6.17 2.71 -8.91
C ILE A 134 -5.09 2.58 -7.84
N LEU A 135 -5.28 1.70 -6.85
CA LEU A 135 -4.39 1.58 -5.69
C LEU A 135 -2.96 1.12 -6.04
N ASN A 136 -2.76 0.44 -7.17
CA ASN A 136 -1.45 -0.03 -7.60
C ASN A 136 -0.77 0.87 -8.65
N ASP A 137 -1.39 1.98 -9.05
CA ASP A 137 -0.83 2.91 -10.02
C ASP A 137 0.21 3.86 -9.38
N PRO A 138 1.05 4.52 -10.19
CA PRO A 138 1.91 5.60 -9.72
C PRO A 138 1.09 6.73 -9.07
N ILE A 139 1.67 7.34 -8.02
CA ILE A 139 1.02 8.41 -7.27
C ILE A 139 1.51 9.79 -7.73
N TYR A 140 0.56 10.66 -8.09
CA TYR A 140 0.82 12.00 -8.59
C TYR A 140 0.29 13.08 -7.64
N ARG A 141 0.88 14.27 -7.67
CA ARG A 141 0.35 15.41 -6.90
C ARG A 141 -0.99 15.88 -7.46
N LEU A 142 -1.97 16.14 -6.60
CA LEU A 142 -3.31 16.60 -7.01
C LEU A 142 -3.26 18.05 -7.53
N THR A 143 -3.10 18.16 -8.84
CA THR A 143 -2.99 19.41 -9.60
C THR A 143 -3.69 19.25 -10.95
N LYS A 144 -4.18 20.35 -11.53
CA LYS A 144 -4.80 20.33 -12.87
C LYS A 144 -3.86 19.73 -13.92
N LYS A 145 -2.57 20.10 -13.90
CA LYS A 145 -1.56 19.57 -14.81
C LYS A 145 -1.46 18.04 -14.75
N ASN A 146 -1.33 17.49 -13.54
CA ASN A 146 -1.21 16.04 -13.38
C ASN A 146 -2.51 15.32 -13.73
N LEU A 147 -3.68 15.88 -13.38
CA LEU A 147 -4.98 15.31 -13.78
C LEU A 147 -5.11 15.25 -15.30
N ALA A 148 -4.77 16.33 -16.01
CA ALA A 148 -4.77 16.39 -17.47
C ALA A 148 -3.79 15.39 -18.11
N THR A 149 -2.69 15.07 -17.42
CA THR A 149 -1.71 14.09 -17.90
C THR A 149 -2.21 12.66 -17.69
N VAL A 150 -2.73 12.34 -16.50
CA VAL A 150 -3.13 10.99 -16.11
C VAL A 150 -4.46 10.56 -16.75
N TYR A 151 -5.37 11.50 -16.97
CA TYR A 151 -6.69 11.28 -17.57
C TYR A 151 -6.80 11.90 -18.97
N ALA A 152 -5.68 11.97 -19.71
CA ALA A 152 -5.64 12.50 -21.07
C ALA A 152 -6.57 11.73 -22.04
N ASP A 153 -6.90 10.49 -21.69
CA ASP A 153 -7.82 9.58 -22.37
C ASP A 153 -9.31 9.88 -22.11
N ASN A 154 -9.64 10.81 -21.21
CA ASN A 154 -11.03 11.13 -20.84
C ASN A 154 -11.30 12.64 -20.85
N SER A 155 -11.53 13.18 -22.06
CA SER A 155 -11.78 14.61 -22.26
C SER A 155 -12.99 15.14 -21.50
N ASP A 156 -14.05 14.34 -21.37
CA ASP A 156 -15.30 14.76 -20.73
C ASP A 156 -15.12 14.93 -19.22
N LEU A 157 -14.46 13.98 -18.57
CA LEU A 157 -14.04 14.09 -17.18
C LEU A 157 -13.14 15.32 -16.97
N LEU A 158 -12.15 15.54 -17.84
CA LEU A 158 -11.26 16.70 -17.74
C LEU A 158 -12.02 18.03 -17.87
N ASN A 159 -13.01 18.10 -18.76
CA ASN A 159 -13.87 19.27 -18.92
C ASN A 159 -14.67 19.55 -17.62
N ARG A 160 -15.25 18.50 -17.03
CA ARG A 160 -15.96 18.59 -15.73
C ARG A 160 -15.03 19.03 -14.60
N ILE A 161 -13.84 18.45 -14.48
CA ILE A 161 -12.84 18.85 -13.48
C ILE A 161 -12.43 20.33 -13.67
N ASN A 162 -12.28 20.77 -14.92
CA ASN A 162 -11.81 22.12 -15.23
C ASN A 162 -12.85 23.20 -14.95
N SER A 163 -14.15 22.90 -15.04
CA SER A 163 -15.24 23.81 -14.69
C SER A 163 -15.32 24.07 -13.18
N ILE A 164 -14.72 23.22 -12.35
CA ILE A 164 -14.76 23.31 -10.89
C ILE A 164 -13.53 24.05 -10.35
N LYS A 165 -13.74 25.01 -9.43
CA LYS A 165 -12.63 25.66 -8.72
C LYS A 165 -11.96 24.67 -7.78
N LYS A 166 -10.63 24.62 -7.81
CA LYS A 166 -9.80 23.67 -7.03
C LYS A 166 -10.14 23.61 -5.53
N LYS A 167 -10.55 24.73 -4.92
CA LYS A 167 -10.93 24.78 -3.49
C LYS A 167 -12.12 23.88 -3.13
N TYR A 168 -12.93 23.49 -4.11
CA TYR A 168 -14.09 22.61 -3.92
C TYR A 168 -13.76 21.13 -4.08
N TRP A 169 -12.62 20.76 -4.68
CA TRP A 169 -12.30 19.36 -5.00
C TRP A 169 -12.28 18.44 -3.78
N LEU A 170 -11.84 18.95 -2.63
CA LEU A 170 -11.65 18.19 -1.39
C LEU A 170 -12.71 18.53 -0.33
N ILE A 171 -13.90 18.96 -0.77
CA ILE A 171 -15.08 19.00 0.09
C ILE A 171 -15.62 17.58 0.19
N TRP A 172 -15.82 17.11 1.43
CA TRP A 172 -16.40 15.80 1.71
C TRP A 172 -17.93 15.87 1.58
N ASP A 173 -18.51 14.92 0.87
CA ASP A 173 -19.95 14.65 0.84
C ASP A 173 -20.23 13.41 1.70
N GLU A 174 -20.96 13.59 2.80
CA GLU A 174 -21.31 12.52 3.73
C GLU A 174 -22.24 11.47 3.11
N LYS A 175 -23.13 11.86 2.19
CA LYS A 175 -24.10 10.94 1.58
C LYS A 175 -23.44 10.02 0.55
N LYS A 176 -22.48 10.56 -0.18
CA LYS A 176 -21.71 9.81 -1.18
C LYS A 176 -20.47 9.13 -0.59
N GLU A 177 -20.11 9.52 0.63
CA GLU A 177 -18.91 9.09 1.36
C GLU A 177 -17.65 9.25 0.48
N GLY A 178 -17.47 10.44 -0.08
CA GLY A 178 -16.39 10.74 -1.00
C GLY A 178 -16.10 12.23 -1.06
N TYR A 179 -14.97 12.59 -1.68
CA TYR A 179 -14.70 13.98 -2.00
C TYR A 179 -15.42 14.38 -3.29
N PHE A 180 -15.79 15.66 -3.41
CA PHE A 180 -16.50 16.17 -4.57
C PHE A 180 -15.83 15.81 -5.92
N ILE A 181 -14.49 15.83 -5.97
CA ILE A 181 -13.77 15.42 -7.18
C ILE A 181 -13.95 13.93 -7.53
N ASN A 182 -14.13 13.05 -6.54
CA ASN A 182 -14.37 11.62 -6.74
C ASN A 182 -15.72 11.35 -7.38
N GLU A 183 -16.74 12.15 -7.06
CA GLU A 183 -18.08 12.02 -7.62
C GLU A 183 -18.06 12.11 -9.15
N LEU A 184 -17.11 12.88 -9.70
CA LEU A 184 -16.96 13.03 -11.14
C LEU A 184 -16.57 11.74 -11.85
N PHE A 185 -16.07 10.74 -11.12
CA PHE A 185 -15.64 9.44 -11.64
C PHE A 185 -16.69 8.34 -11.47
N LEU A 186 -17.79 8.62 -10.79
CA LEU A 186 -18.85 7.65 -10.48
C LEU A 186 -20.12 7.84 -11.33
N GLU A 187 -20.11 8.87 -12.19
CA GLU A 187 -21.13 9.18 -13.20
C GLU A 187 -20.63 8.77 -14.59
#